data_AF-A0A957U037-F1
#
_entry.id   AF-A0A957U037-F1
#
_cell.length_a   1.000
_cell.length_b   1.000
_cell.length_c   1.000
_cell.angle_alpha   90.00
_cell.angle_beta   90.00
_cell.angle_gamma   90.00
#
_symmetry.space_group_name_H-M   'P 1'
#
loop_
_entity.id
_entity.type
_entity.pdbx_description
1 polymer ?
#
loop_
_entity_poly.entity_id
_entity_poly.type
_entity_poly.pdbx_seq_one_letter_code
_entity_poly.pdbx_strand_id
1 'polypeptide(L)'
;GLHYHLDLPATVMALVGGEQPAAWDGASFAADLSAGSDAGRDYLVISQGAWSCQRSVRWDNWLLIRTYHTGLKDFPEYMLFDLAADPHETTNLAASEPAVLGEGLRKMDEWVGAQMYRAQRGDPFWGVIAEGGPLHAKAGSVNWEEYLTRLRASGRAHHADALAQHAGRPMRSGLEPVG
;
A
#
# COMPACT_ATOMS: atom_id res chain seq x y z
N GLY A 1 -13.62 -5.19 14.91
CA GLY A 1 -12.52 -5.67 14.05
C GLY A 1 -12.39 -4.80 12.81
N LEU A 2 -11.55 -5.21 11.87
CA LEU A 2 -11.36 -4.51 10.60
C LEU A 2 -12.09 -5.23 9.45
N HIS A 3 -12.72 -4.46 8.57
CA HIS A 3 -13.48 -4.96 7.43
C HIS A 3 -13.01 -4.30 6.13
N TYR A 4 -12.89 -5.06 5.06
CA TYR A 4 -12.66 -4.52 3.72
C TYR A 4 -13.95 -3.98 3.12
N HIS A 5 -13.84 -3.06 2.16
CA HIS A 5 -14.97 -2.68 1.32
C HIS A 5 -15.56 -3.88 0.54
N LEU A 6 -14.75 -4.90 0.26
CA LEU A 6 -15.15 -6.14 -0.41
C LEU A 6 -16.05 -7.04 0.46
N ASP A 7 -16.06 -6.84 1.78
CA ASP A 7 -16.92 -7.58 2.70
C ASP A 7 -18.38 -7.12 2.60
N LEU A 8 -18.63 -5.90 2.13
CA LEU A 8 -19.98 -5.36 2.01
C LEU A 8 -20.83 -6.14 0.99
N PRO A 9 -20.39 -6.40 -0.26
CA PRO A 9 -21.12 -7.28 -1.17
C PRO A 9 -21.41 -8.67 -0.60
N ALA A 10 -20.43 -9.30 0.06
CA ALA A 10 -20.62 -10.60 0.72
C ALA A 10 -21.69 -10.55 1.83
N THR A 11 -21.69 -9.47 2.59
CA THR A 11 -22.68 -9.20 3.64
C THR A 11 -24.07 -9.00 3.08
N VAL A 12 -24.21 -8.18 2.03
CA VAL A 12 -25.49 -7.97 1.35
C VAL A 12 -26.04 -9.28 0.80
N MET A 13 -25.19 -10.11 0.17
CA MET A 13 -25.59 -11.43 -0.33
C MET A 13 -26.16 -12.32 0.76
N ALA A 14 -25.50 -12.38 1.93
CA ALA A 14 -25.99 -13.16 3.06
C ALA A 14 -27.34 -12.63 3.60
N LEU A 15 -27.51 -11.31 3.69
CA LEU A 15 -28.74 -10.69 4.20
C LEU A 15 -29.95 -10.92 3.29
N VAL A 16 -29.75 -11.04 1.98
CA VAL A 16 -30.83 -11.36 1.03
C VAL A 16 -31.05 -12.88 0.86
N GLY A 17 -30.35 -13.72 1.63
CA GLY A 17 -30.47 -15.17 1.59
C GLY A 17 -29.84 -15.83 0.36
N GLY A 18 -28.89 -15.15 -0.31
CA GLY A 18 -28.15 -15.71 -1.43
C GLY A 18 -26.83 -16.36 -1.03
N GLU A 19 -26.24 -17.09 -1.97
CA GLU A 19 -24.95 -17.75 -1.78
C GLU A 19 -23.79 -16.87 -2.29
N GLN A 20 -22.74 -16.72 -1.47
CA GLN A 20 -21.53 -16.03 -1.87
C GLN A 20 -20.73 -16.88 -2.88
N PRO A 21 -20.32 -16.31 -4.03
CA PRO A 21 -19.42 -17.00 -4.95
C PRO A 21 -18.07 -17.32 -4.29
N ALA A 22 -17.57 -18.55 -4.47
CA ALA A 22 -16.29 -19.00 -3.92
C ALA A 22 -15.07 -18.19 -4.40
N ALA A 23 -15.20 -17.47 -5.51
CA ALA A 23 -14.16 -16.61 -6.05
C ALA A 23 -14.04 -15.25 -5.34
N TRP A 24 -15.01 -14.86 -4.50
CA TRP A 24 -14.97 -13.59 -3.78
C TRP A 24 -14.05 -13.66 -2.57
N ASP A 25 -13.25 -12.61 -2.38
CA ASP A 25 -12.34 -12.48 -1.23
C ASP A 25 -13.00 -11.87 0.02
N GLY A 26 -14.21 -11.32 -0.13
CA GLY A 26 -14.97 -10.75 0.98
C GLY A 26 -15.44 -11.81 1.97
N ALA A 27 -15.63 -11.41 3.22
CA ALA A 27 -16.26 -12.20 4.26
C ALA A 27 -17.50 -11.45 4.78
N SER A 28 -18.64 -12.13 4.83
CA SER A 28 -19.86 -11.53 5.37
C SER A 28 -19.75 -11.27 6.87
N PHE A 29 -20.14 -10.07 7.32
CA PHE A 29 -20.29 -9.70 8.73
C PHE A 29 -21.77 -9.56 9.13
N ALA A 30 -22.69 -10.18 8.38
CA ALA A 30 -24.14 -10.11 8.65
C ALA A 30 -24.54 -10.70 10.03
N ALA A 31 -23.86 -11.77 10.45
CA ALA A 31 -24.07 -12.39 11.75
C ALA A 31 -23.66 -11.46 12.89
N ASP A 32 -22.53 -10.76 12.73
CA ASP A 32 -22.02 -9.79 13.72
C ASP A 32 -22.98 -8.61 13.90
N LEU A 33 -23.51 -8.07 12.80
CA LEU A 33 -24.53 -7.00 12.86
C LEU A 33 -25.75 -7.43 13.67
N SER A 34 -26.22 -8.65 13.46
CA SER A 34 -27.40 -9.18 14.14
C SER A 34 -27.14 -9.44 15.63
N ALA A 35 -25.93 -9.84 15.97
CA ALA A 35 -25.51 -10.12 17.35
C ALA A 35 -25.05 -8.88 18.12
N GLY A 36 -24.85 -7.73 17.45
CA GLY A 36 -24.24 -6.55 18.05
C GLY A 36 -22.77 -6.75 18.40
N SER A 37 -22.09 -7.67 17.71
CA SER A 37 -20.64 -7.93 17.83
C SER A 37 -19.88 -7.32 16.66
N ASP A 38 -18.55 -7.35 16.75
CA ASP A 38 -17.67 -6.90 15.67
C ASP A 38 -16.41 -7.78 15.59
N ALA A 39 -16.59 -8.99 15.04
CA ALA A 39 -15.55 -9.99 14.85
C ALA A 39 -14.85 -9.86 13.47
N GLY A 40 -14.57 -8.62 13.03
CA GLY A 40 -13.74 -8.37 11.86
C GLY A 40 -12.30 -8.88 12.00
N ARG A 41 -11.49 -8.74 10.95
CA ARG A 41 -10.10 -9.22 10.90
C ARG A 41 -9.20 -8.44 11.87
N ASP A 42 -8.14 -9.10 12.34
CA ASP A 42 -7.10 -8.49 13.18
C ASP A 42 -6.24 -7.48 12.41
N TYR A 43 -6.08 -7.70 11.10
CA TYR A 43 -5.36 -6.78 10.22
C TYR A 43 -5.93 -6.81 8.80
N LEU A 44 -5.72 -5.72 8.07
CA LEU A 44 -5.98 -5.60 6.64
C LEU A 44 -4.69 -5.33 5.88
N VAL A 45 -4.56 -5.91 4.69
CA VAL A 45 -3.57 -5.54 3.70
C VAL A 45 -4.26 -4.77 2.58
N ILE A 46 -3.84 -3.52 2.40
CA ILE A 46 -4.36 -2.64 1.35
C ILE A 46 -3.24 -2.26 0.39
N SER A 47 -3.59 -1.92 -0.84
CA SER A 47 -2.61 -1.67 -1.90
C SER A 47 -2.98 -0.43 -2.70
N GLN A 48 -1.97 0.35 -3.07
CA GLN A 48 -2.06 1.46 -4.02
C GLN A 48 -1.26 1.10 -5.26
N GLY A 49 -1.95 1.04 -6.41
CA GLY A 49 -1.39 0.61 -7.70
C GLY A 49 -1.61 1.57 -8.87
N ALA A 50 -2.41 2.64 -8.69
CA ALA A 50 -2.78 3.55 -9.77
C ALA A 50 -1.68 4.58 -10.10
N TRP A 51 -0.98 5.06 -9.09
CA TRP A 51 0.04 6.12 -9.21
C TRP A 51 1.39 5.74 -8.63
N SER A 52 1.39 4.89 -7.61
CA SER A 52 2.55 4.27 -6.96
C SER A 52 2.33 2.76 -6.94
N CYS A 53 3.34 2.00 -6.52
CA CYS A 53 3.18 0.61 -6.11
C CYS A 53 3.54 0.55 -4.63
N GLN A 54 2.52 0.61 -3.78
CA GLN A 54 2.65 0.58 -2.33
C GLN A 54 1.73 -0.48 -1.74
N ARG A 55 2.24 -1.27 -0.80
CA ARG A 55 1.45 -2.22 -0.02
C ARG A 55 1.49 -1.80 1.43
N SER A 56 0.35 -1.85 2.09
CA SER A 56 0.21 -1.38 3.46
C SER A 56 -0.47 -2.42 4.32
N VAL A 57 -0.17 -2.42 5.61
CA VAL A 57 -0.84 -3.24 6.61
C VAL A 57 -1.43 -2.33 7.68
N ARG A 58 -2.72 -2.53 7.97
CA ARG A 58 -3.45 -1.82 9.03
C ARG A 58 -3.82 -2.83 10.11
N TRP A 59 -3.38 -2.61 11.35
CA TRP A 59 -3.72 -3.43 12.52
C TRP A 59 -3.73 -2.55 13.78
N ASP A 60 -4.55 -2.86 14.78
CA ASP A 60 -4.69 -2.06 16.02
C ASP A 60 -4.82 -0.54 15.75
N ASN A 61 -3.80 0.27 16.08
CA ASN A 61 -3.69 1.69 15.69
C ASN A 61 -2.63 1.93 14.61
N TRP A 62 -1.90 0.91 14.20
CA TRP A 62 -0.75 1.02 13.31
C TRP A 62 -1.14 0.95 11.83
N LEU A 63 -0.40 1.71 11.03
CA LEU A 63 -0.36 1.62 9.58
C LEU A 63 1.10 1.54 9.13
N LEU A 64 1.48 0.39 8.59
CA LEU A 64 2.72 0.21 7.83
C LEU A 64 2.42 0.47 6.35
N ILE A 65 3.30 1.18 5.66
CA ILE A 65 3.31 1.30 4.20
C ILE A 65 4.72 0.93 3.70
N ARG A 66 4.79 -0.03 2.78
CA ARG A 66 6.00 -0.36 2.02
C ARG A 66 5.87 0.15 0.59
N THR A 67 6.83 0.98 0.17
CA THR A 67 6.90 1.54 -1.17
C THR A 67 7.85 0.74 -2.05
N TYR A 68 7.33 0.17 -3.13
CA TYR A 68 8.13 -0.49 -4.18
C TYR A 68 8.38 0.44 -5.36
N HIS A 69 7.39 1.29 -5.67
CA HIS A 69 7.49 2.34 -6.68
C HIS A 69 6.85 3.63 -6.17
N THR A 70 7.59 4.72 -6.13
CA THR A 70 7.20 5.99 -5.50
C THR A 70 6.14 6.76 -6.27
N GLY A 71 6.05 6.54 -7.59
CA GLY A 71 5.08 7.27 -8.40
C GLY A 71 5.42 8.76 -8.50
N LEU A 72 6.72 9.06 -8.65
CA LEU A 72 7.32 10.39 -8.77
C LEU A 72 7.24 11.26 -7.51
N LYS A 73 6.97 10.63 -6.35
CA LYS A 73 6.89 11.27 -5.05
C LYS A 73 8.14 10.97 -4.24
N ASP A 74 8.40 11.78 -3.23
CA ASP A 74 9.48 11.54 -2.26
C ASP A 74 9.00 10.62 -1.13
N PHE A 75 8.55 9.42 -1.50
CA PHE A 75 8.20 8.38 -0.54
C PHE A 75 9.42 7.53 -0.20
N PRO A 76 9.74 7.33 1.09
CA PRO A 76 10.73 6.34 1.49
C PRO A 76 10.20 4.92 1.29
N GLU A 77 11.09 3.93 1.38
CA GLU A 77 10.76 2.51 1.27
C GLU A 77 9.83 2.06 2.38
N TYR A 78 10.10 2.47 3.63
CA TYR A 78 9.33 2.10 4.82
C TYR A 78 8.73 3.33 5.49
N MET A 79 7.42 3.27 5.72
CA MET A 79 6.70 4.23 6.54
C MET A 79 5.86 3.51 7.58
N LEU A 80 5.85 4.01 8.81
CA LEU A 80 5.05 3.47 9.91
C LEU A 80 4.40 4.63 10.67
N PHE A 81 3.11 4.52 10.93
CA PHE A 81 2.32 5.54 11.61
C PHE A 81 1.46 4.94 12.71
N ASP A 82 1.40 5.60 13.87
CA ASP A 82 0.37 5.37 14.88
C ASP A 82 -0.80 6.32 14.56
N LEU A 83 -1.89 5.77 14.03
CA LEU A 83 -3.04 6.55 13.60
C LEU A 83 -3.87 7.13 14.75
N ALA A 84 -3.72 6.58 15.97
CA ALA A 84 -4.40 7.15 17.14
C ALA A 84 -3.69 8.42 17.62
N ALA A 85 -2.35 8.43 17.55
CA ALA A 85 -1.54 9.59 17.91
C ALA A 85 -1.37 10.60 16.76
N ASP A 86 -1.33 10.12 15.52
CA ASP A 86 -1.07 10.90 14.30
C ASP A 86 -2.04 10.48 13.18
N PRO A 87 -3.32 10.89 13.25
CA PRO A 87 -4.34 10.54 12.26
C PRO A 87 -4.08 11.18 10.87
N HIS A 88 -3.08 12.06 10.76
CA HIS A 88 -2.69 12.71 9.52
C HIS A 88 -1.40 12.15 8.91
N GLU A 89 -0.81 11.11 9.52
CA GLU A 89 0.34 10.37 8.97
C GLU A 89 1.54 11.30 8.68
N THR A 90 1.76 12.28 9.55
CA THR A 90 2.78 13.32 9.40
C THR A 90 4.15 12.92 9.92
N THR A 91 4.22 11.95 10.84
CA THR A 91 5.43 11.52 11.52
C THR A 91 5.72 10.05 11.23
N ASN A 92 6.73 9.79 10.39
CA ASN A 92 7.18 8.42 10.12
C ASN A 92 7.97 7.84 11.30
N LEU A 93 7.44 6.80 11.93
CA LEU A 93 8.02 6.12 13.09
C LEU A 93 8.86 4.90 12.72
N ALA A 94 9.09 4.62 11.42
CA ALA A 94 9.76 3.39 10.98
C ALA A 94 11.17 3.21 11.58
N ALA A 95 11.94 4.29 11.71
CA ALA A 95 13.27 4.26 12.31
C ALA A 95 13.25 4.12 13.85
N SER A 96 12.28 4.74 14.52
CA SER A 96 12.19 4.77 15.98
C SER A 96 11.49 3.55 16.58
N GLU A 97 10.61 2.90 15.82
CA GLU A 97 9.80 1.75 16.25
C GLU A 97 10.09 0.48 15.42
N PRO A 98 11.34 -0.02 15.37
CA PRO A 98 11.73 -1.13 14.49
C PRO A 98 11.02 -2.45 14.82
N ALA A 99 10.64 -2.67 16.09
CA ALA A 99 9.89 -3.86 16.49
C ALA A 99 8.48 -3.87 15.89
N VAL A 100 7.80 -2.72 15.92
CA VAL A 100 6.45 -2.56 15.35
C VAL A 100 6.51 -2.61 13.83
N LEU A 101 7.52 -2.00 13.21
CA LEU A 101 7.78 -2.12 11.79
C LEU A 101 7.95 -3.60 11.37
N GLY A 102 8.76 -4.35 12.13
CA GLY A 102 8.99 -5.78 11.90
C GLY A 102 7.71 -6.62 12.01
N GLU A 103 6.84 -6.30 12.96
CA GLU A 103 5.53 -6.95 13.09
C GLU A 103 4.67 -6.74 11.84
N GLY A 104 4.55 -5.49 11.39
CA GLY A 104 3.79 -5.16 10.18
C GLY A 104 4.35 -5.84 8.93
N LEU A 105 5.69 -5.89 8.79
CA LEU A 105 6.34 -6.55 7.67
C LEU A 105 6.09 -8.05 7.66
N ARG A 106 6.10 -8.70 8.83
CA ARG A 106 5.74 -10.13 8.95
C ARG A 106 4.30 -10.39 8.53
N LYS A 107 3.34 -9.60 9.03
CA LYS A 107 1.92 -9.72 8.63
C LYS A 107 1.76 -9.54 7.11
N MET A 108 2.48 -8.57 6.53
CA MET A 108 2.49 -8.35 5.08
C MET A 108 2.99 -9.59 4.35
N ASP A 109 4.17 -10.10 4.72
CA ASP A 109 4.82 -11.25 4.07
C ASP A 109 3.94 -12.50 4.10
N GLU A 110 3.37 -12.82 5.26
CA GLU A 110 2.43 -13.95 5.43
C GLU A 110 1.23 -13.82 4.49
N TRP A 111 0.64 -12.63 4.42
CA TRP A 111 -0.49 -12.38 3.52
C TRP A 111 -0.08 -12.47 2.05
N VAL A 112 1.06 -11.91 1.65
CA VAL A 112 1.56 -12.00 0.27
C VAL A 112 1.79 -13.46 -0.11
N GLY A 113 2.46 -14.22 0.74
CA GLY A 113 2.69 -15.65 0.54
C GLY A 113 1.40 -16.42 0.29
N ALA A 114 0.37 -16.16 1.12
CA ALA A 114 -0.96 -16.75 0.94
C ALA A 114 -1.63 -16.35 -0.39
N GLN A 115 -1.52 -15.08 -0.81
CA GLN A 115 -2.11 -14.63 -2.08
C GLN A 115 -1.39 -15.19 -3.31
N MET A 116 -0.08 -15.43 -3.23
CA MET A 116 0.68 -15.95 -4.37
C MET A 116 0.24 -17.35 -4.81
N TYR A 117 -0.32 -18.18 -3.92
CA TYR A 117 -0.94 -19.46 -4.30
C TYR A 117 -2.22 -19.31 -5.13
N ARG A 118 -2.88 -18.16 -5.04
CA ARG A 118 -4.16 -17.85 -5.71
C ARG A 118 -3.97 -16.95 -6.93
N ALA A 119 -2.85 -16.24 -7.00
CA ALA A 119 -2.55 -15.28 -8.05
C ALA A 119 -2.27 -16.00 -9.38
N GLN A 120 -3.06 -15.70 -10.41
CA GLN A 120 -2.92 -16.35 -11.72
C GLN A 120 -1.65 -15.93 -12.49
N ARG A 121 -1.16 -14.72 -12.24
CA ARG A 121 -0.01 -14.12 -12.97
C ARG A 121 1.09 -13.60 -12.03
N GLY A 122 1.11 -14.08 -10.79
CA GLY A 122 1.95 -13.52 -9.73
C GLY A 122 1.45 -12.18 -9.20
N ASP A 123 2.32 -11.45 -8.49
CA ASP A 123 1.98 -10.16 -7.91
C ASP A 123 1.87 -9.08 -9.01
N PRO A 124 0.71 -8.41 -9.17
CA PRO A 124 0.53 -7.40 -10.20
C PRO A 124 1.50 -6.21 -10.07
N PHE A 125 1.99 -5.89 -8.87
CA PHE A 125 2.96 -4.81 -8.71
C PHE A 125 4.27 -5.09 -9.44
N TRP A 126 4.76 -6.32 -9.41
CA TRP A 126 6.01 -6.65 -10.10
C TRP A 126 5.87 -6.57 -11.62
N GLY A 127 4.69 -6.92 -12.16
CA GLY A 127 4.36 -6.67 -13.57
C GLY A 127 4.43 -5.18 -13.93
N VAL A 128 3.71 -4.35 -13.17
CA VAL A 128 3.70 -2.89 -13.36
C VAL A 128 5.11 -2.29 -13.27
N ILE A 129 5.91 -2.72 -12.29
CA ILE A 129 7.29 -2.24 -12.12
C ILE A 129 8.18 -2.66 -13.30
N ALA A 130 8.07 -3.91 -13.75
CA ALA A 130 8.83 -4.40 -14.91
C ALA A 130 8.47 -3.65 -16.21
N GLU A 131 7.23 -3.20 -16.34
CA GLU A 131 6.74 -2.40 -17.46
C GLU A 131 7.13 -0.91 -17.39
N GLY A 132 7.91 -0.51 -16.38
CA GLY A 132 8.41 0.87 -16.21
C GLY A 132 7.61 1.71 -15.21
N GLY A 133 6.70 1.11 -14.45
CA GLY A 133 5.90 1.76 -13.42
C GLY A 133 4.44 2.03 -13.82
N PRO A 134 3.64 2.60 -12.90
CA PRO A 134 2.23 2.93 -13.15
C PRO A 134 2.06 3.86 -14.36
N LEU A 135 0.95 3.75 -15.08
CA LEU A 135 0.71 4.45 -16.35
C LEU A 135 1.07 5.94 -16.31
N HIS A 136 0.65 6.66 -15.26
CA HIS A 136 0.86 8.11 -15.13
C HIS A 136 2.22 8.50 -14.53
N ALA A 137 3.00 7.52 -14.08
CA ALA A 137 4.30 7.70 -13.45
C ALA A 137 5.37 6.82 -14.12
N LYS A 138 5.14 6.45 -15.38
CA LYS A 138 5.97 5.52 -16.13
C LYS A 138 7.27 6.18 -16.57
N ALA A 139 8.39 5.66 -16.09
CA ALA A 139 9.70 6.13 -16.48
C ALA A 139 9.96 5.87 -17.97
N GLY A 140 10.60 6.83 -18.64
CA GLY A 140 10.87 6.77 -20.08
C GLY A 140 9.66 7.06 -20.98
N SER A 141 8.53 7.49 -20.42
CA SER A 141 7.42 8.03 -21.22
C SER A 141 7.66 9.50 -21.62
N VAL A 142 6.95 9.97 -22.65
CA VAL A 142 7.00 11.39 -23.07
C VAL A 142 6.62 12.32 -21.91
N ASN A 143 5.54 12.01 -21.18
CA ASN A 143 5.08 12.79 -20.03
C ASN A 143 6.15 12.86 -18.92
N TRP A 144 6.91 11.78 -18.74
CA TRP A 144 8.01 11.74 -17.79
C TRP A 144 9.15 12.68 -18.21
N GLU A 145 9.58 12.64 -19.46
CA GLU A 145 10.63 13.52 -19.99
C GLU A 145 10.24 15.01 -19.92
N GLU A 146 8.99 15.32 -20.25
CA GLU A 146 8.41 16.66 -20.09
C GLU A 146 8.43 17.12 -18.62
N TYR A 147 8.10 16.22 -17.69
CA TYR A 147 8.13 16.51 -16.26
C TYR A 147 9.56 16.79 -15.76
N LEU A 148 10.55 15.99 -16.16
CA LEU A 148 11.96 16.25 -15.83
C LEU A 148 12.43 17.61 -16.38
N THR A 149 12.04 17.93 -17.61
CA THR A 149 12.33 19.23 -18.24
C THR A 149 11.71 20.37 -17.44
N ARG A 150 10.45 20.23 -17.02
CA ARG A 150 9.75 21.21 -16.19
C ARG A 150 10.42 21.39 -14.84
N LEU A 151 10.86 20.31 -14.19
CA LEU A 151 11.58 20.36 -12.91
C LEU A 151 12.88 21.17 -13.06
N ARG A 152 13.69 20.90 -14.09
CA ARG A 152 14.92 21.66 -14.37
C ARG A 152 14.64 23.13 -14.64
N ALA A 153 13.68 23.43 -15.52
CA ALA A 153 13.31 24.80 -15.89
C ALA A 153 12.73 25.63 -14.73
N SER A 154 12.22 24.98 -13.69
CA SER A 154 11.64 25.64 -12.50
C SER A 154 12.60 25.69 -11.30
N GLY A 155 13.91 25.46 -11.51
CA GLY A 155 14.92 25.51 -10.44
C GLY A 155 14.93 24.27 -9.53
N ARG A 156 14.19 23.21 -9.89
CA ARG A 156 14.07 21.96 -9.13
C ARG A 156 14.86 20.81 -9.78
N ALA A 157 16.02 21.13 -10.35
CA ALA A 157 16.84 20.18 -11.10
C ALA A 157 17.23 18.94 -10.27
N HIS A 158 17.51 19.12 -8.97
CA HIS A 158 17.84 18.01 -8.07
C HIS A 158 16.75 16.92 -8.00
N HIS A 159 15.47 17.28 -8.06
CA HIS A 159 14.39 16.29 -8.17
C HIS A 159 14.42 15.57 -9.51
N ALA A 160 14.70 16.28 -10.61
CA ALA A 160 14.79 15.67 -11.93
C ALA A 160 15.95 14.66 -12.01
N ASP A 161 17.08 15.00 -11.41
CA ASP A 161 18.27 14.16 -11.41
C ASP A 161 18.06 12.91 -10.55
N ALA A 162 17.43 13.06 -9.38
CA ALA A 162 17.08 11.93 -8.53
C ALA A 162 16.06 10.99 -9.21
N LEU A 163 15.05 11.57 -9.86
CA LEU A 163 14.08 10.82 -10.67
C LEU A 163 14.76 10.09 -11.85
N ALA A 164 15.70 10.73 -12.56
CA ALA A 164 16.43 10.08 -13.64
C ALA A 164 17.32 8.92 -13.15
N GLN A 165 17.92 9.06 -11.96
CA GLN A 165 18.77 8.04 -11.36
C GLN A 165 17.99 6.84 -10.81
N HIS A 166 16.89 7.09 -10.11
CA HIS A 166 16.14 6.06 -9.39
C HIS A 166 14.89 5.58 -10.14
N ALA A 167 14.50 6.26 -11.21
CA ALA A 167 13.23 6.10 -11.90
C ALA A 167 12.07 6.23 -10.89
N GLY A 168 11.45 5.11 -10.52
CA GLY A 168 10.42 5.07 -9.48
C GLY A 168 10.83 4.38 -8.20
N ARG A 169 12.09 3.97 -8.02
CA ARG A 169 12.51 3.33 -6.77
C ARG A 169 12.56 4.34 -5.63
N PRO A 170 12.28 3.94 -4.38
CA PRO A 170 12.51 4.79 -3.22
C PRO A 170 13.96 5.27 -3.17
N MET A 171 14.15 6.56 -2.87
CA MET A 171 15.47 7.18 -2.74
C MET A 171 16.03 7.04 -1.32
N ARG A 172 15.13 6.87 -0.34
CA ARG A 172 15.42 6.74 1.08
C ARG A 172 14.77 5.48 1.60
N SER A 173 15.37 4.89 2.62
CA SER A 173 14.80 3.74 3.32
C SER A 173 13.65 4.14 4.23
N GLY A 174 13.67 5.35 4.81
CA GLY A 174 12.78 5.73 5.92
C GLY A 174 13.26 5.22 7.27
N LEU A 175 14.43 4.59 7.31
CA LEU A 175 15.11 4.09 8.50
C LEU A 175 16.34 4.95 8.86
N GLU A 176 16.51 6.08 8.18
CA GLU A 176 17.57 7.02 8.49
C GLU A 176 17.38 7.54 9.94
N PRO A 177 18.47 7.80 10.69
CA PRO A 177 18.37 8.38 12.02
C PRO A 177 17.59 9.69 11.98
N VAL A 178 16.67 9.87 12.93
CA VAL A 178 15.99 11.16 13.12
C VAL A 178 17.06 12.16 13.59
N GLY A 179 17.33 13.18 12.78
CA GLY A 179 18.30 14.23 13.08
C GLY A 179 17.83 15.23 14.13
#